data_AF-A0A1C3TYI4-F1
#
_entry.id   AF-A0A1C3TYI4-F1
#
_cell.length_a   1.000
_cell.length_b   1.000
_cell.length_c   1.000
_cell.angle_alpha   90.00
_cell.angle_beta   90.00
_cell.angle_gamma   90.00
#
_symmetry.space_group_name_H-M   'P 1'
#
loop_
_entity.id
_entity.type
_entity.pdbx_description
1 polymer ?
#
loop_
_entity_poly.entity_id
_entity_poly.type
_entity_poly.pdbx_seq_one_letter_code
_entity_poly.pdbx_strand_id
1 'polypeptide(L)'
;MSLRLATFNVENLLTRFDYTGFRNQLRQDRVLQLFDVRNEEVYQQLEAARVVAATDDTRQMTALAIADADADIICLQEVDNMAALQAFEYGYLYRMVGNGYRQKYLIEGNDSRGIDVAVMMREETRDGQPIVLNDIKSHAMVTYSDFGLFNDELAELGHHVEDKIFKRDCLELHLHIGGVPFSLYVIHLKSMGPPRRDAGRSSHHRRSVWRRSYGVEEFRDLRRHERLPGMDRCHRHAPHRLSLRAAERGEGQCARCLQP
;
A
#
# COMPACT_ATOMS: atom_id res chain seq x y z
N MET A 1 -21.52 -5.22 3.49
CA MET A 1 -20.55 -4.82 2.46
C MET A 1 -19.25 -4.55 3.17
N SER A 2 -18.30 -5.47 3.07
CA SER A 2 -16.94 -5.28 3.56
C SER A 2 -16.02 -5.00 2.36
N LEU A 3 -15.11 -4.04 2.52
CA LEU A 3 -14.05 -3.74 1.56
C LEU A 3 -12.72 -3.85 2.29
N ARG A 4 -11.79 -4.61 1.71
CA ARG A 4 -10.41 -4.69 2.19
C ARG A 4 -9.51 -3.87 1.29
N LEU A 5 -8.96 -2.81 1.86
CA LEU A 5 -7.97 -1.95 1.22
C LEU A 5 -6.62 -2.20 1.89
N ALA A 6 -5.58 -2.45 1.09
CA ALA A 6 -4.22 -2.58 1.57
C ALA A 6 -3.29 -1.62 0.84
N THR A 7 -2.17 -1.31 1.47
CA THR A 7 -1.07 -0.61 0.82
C THR A 7 0.25 -1.29 1.09
N PHE A 8 1.13 -1.31 0.08
CA PHE A 8 2.40 -2.01 0.16
C PHE A 8 3.46 -1.33 -0.70
N ASN A 9 4.65 -1.10 -0.16
CA ASN A 9 5.79 -0.64 -0.95
C ASN A 9 6.54 -1.87 -1.48
N VAL A 10 6.64 -2.03 -2.80
CA VAL A 10 7.25 -3.21 -3.43
C VAL A 10 8.75 -3.07 -3.66
N GLU A 11 9.34 -1.93 -3.27
CA GLU A 11 10.79 -1.66 -3.29
C GLU A 11 11.47 -1.88 -4.65
N ASN A 12 10.76 -1.59 -5.75
CA ASN A 12 11.12 -1.89 -7.13
C ASN A 12 11.12 -3.40 -7.43
N LEU A 13 10.30 -3.77 -8.40
CA LEU A 13 10.17 -5.13 -8.88
C LEU A 13 11.33 -5.52 -9.80
N LEU A 14 12.05 -4.56 -10.39
CA LEU A 14 13.25 -4.81 -11.20
C LEU A 14 14.53 -4.48 -10.43
N THR A 15 15.41 -5.47 -10.29
CA THR A 15 16.74 -5.26 -9.69
C THR A 15 17.77 -5.00 -10.78
N ARG A 16 18.53 -3.93 -10.65
CA ARG A 16 19.66 -3.62 -11.53
C ARG A 16 20.90 -4.37 -11.04
N PHE A 17 21.66 -4.97 -11.95
CA PHE A 17 22.94 -5.59 -11.61
C PHE A 17 23.97 -4.52 -11.26
N ASP A 18 24.57 -4.62 -10.07
CA ASP A 18 25.71 -3.79 -9.65
C ASP A 18 26.97 -4.67 -9.55
N TYR A 19 27.89 -4.49 -10.50
CA TYR A 19 29.14 -5.25 -10.56
C TYR A 19 30.31 -4.56 -9.84
N THR A 20 30.09 -3.42 -9.16
CA THR A 20 31.18 -2.63 -8.56
C THR A 20 31.85 -3.29 -7.36
N GLY A 21 31.25 -4.36 -6.81
CA GLY A 21 31.80 -5.12 -5.68
C GLY A 21 33.12 -5.85 -5.97
N PHE A 22 33.45 -6.14 -7.24
CA PHE A 22 34.69 -6.86 -7.58
C PHE A 22 35.97 -6.12 -7.13
N ARG A 23 35.99 -4.80 -7.27
CA ARG A 23 37.15 -3.95 -6.94
C ARG A 23 37.12 -3.41 -5.51
N ASN A 24 36.07 -3.68 -4.75
CA ASN A 24 35.88 -3.10 -3.43
C ASN A 24 35.30 -4.12 -2.45
N GLN A 25 36.17 -4.73 -1.63
CA GLN A 25 35.79 -5.70 -0.60
C GLN A 25 34.73 -5.17 0.40
N LEU A 26 34.64 -3.86 0.63
CA LEU A 26 33.61 -3.26 1.49
C LEU A 26 32.22 -3.27 0.84
N ARG A 27 32.15 -3.38 -0.49
CA ARG A 27 30.92 -3.54 -1.28
C ARG A 27 30.66 -4.98 -1.70
N GLN A 28 31.59 -5.89 -1.39
CA GLN A 28 31.44 -7.29 -1.68
C GLN A 28 30.47 -7.92 -0.69
N ASP A 29 29.47 -8.62 -1.21
CA ASP A 29 28.48 -9.29 -0.38
C ASP A 29 29.12 -10.40 0.47
N ARG A 30 28.65 -10.56 1.71
CA ARG A 30 29.16 -11.55 2.67
C ARG A 30 29.09 -12.98 2.13
N VAL A 31 28.08 -13.29 1.31
CA VAL A 31 27.94 -14.62 0.70
C VAL A 31 29.06 -14.89 -0.29
N LEU A 32 29.46 -13.90 -1.10
CA LEU A 32 30.56 -14.03 -2.06
C LEU A 32 31.94 -14.06 -1.38
N GLN A 33 32.09 -13.47 -0.20
CA GLN A 33 33.33 -13.55 0.58
C GLN A 33 33.64 -14.96 1.10
N LEU A 34 32.65 -15.87 1.13
CA LEU A 34 32.83 -17.26 1.57
C LEU A 34 33.36 -18.19 0.46
N PHE A 35 33.45 -17.70 -0.78
CA PHE A 35 33.98 -18.45 -1.92
C PHE A 35 35.35 -17.92 -2.33
N ASP A 36 36.28 -18.81 -2.68
CA ASP A 36 37.58 -18.43 -3.26
C ASP A 36 37.42 -18.05 -4.74
N VAL A 37 36.96 -16.83 -5.00
CA VAL A 37 36.72 -16.31 -6.34
C VAL A 37 37.97 -15.62 -6.88
N ARG A 38 38.67 -16.26 -7.81
CA ARG A 38 39.98 -15.80 -8.33
C ARG A 38 39.92 -15.02 -9.64
N ASN A 39 38.77 -14.99 -10.32
CA ASN A 39 38.59 -14.37 -11.63
C ASN A 39 37.39 -13.42 -11.63
N GLU A 40 37.52 -12.27 -12.30
CA GLU A 40 36.47 -11.26 -12.48
C GLU A 40 35.25 -11.81 -13.22
N GLU A 41 35.43 -12.64 -14.25
CA GLU A 41 34.33 -13.22 -15.01
C GLU A 41 33.48 -14.16 -14.13
N VAL A 42 34.14 -14.98 -13.32
CA VAL A 42 33.46 -15.89 -12.37
C VAL A 42 32.76 -15.09 -11.27
N TYR A 43 33.37 -13.99 -10.80
CA TYR A 43 32.74 -13.08 -9.86
C TYR A 43 31.46 -12.46 -10.44
N GLN A 44 31.49 -11.96 -11.67
CA GLN A 44 30.34 -11.37 -12.34
C GLN A 44 29.20 -12.39 -12.49
N GLN A 45 29.50 -13.63 -12.86
CA GLN A 45 28.49 -14.70 -12.96
C GLN A 45 27.88 -15.07 -11.61
N LEU A 46 28.71 -15.21 -10.56
CA LEU A 46 28.23 -15.51 -9.21
C LEU A 46 27.42 -14.37 -8.61
N GLU A 47 27.84 -13.11 -8.83
CA GLU A 47 27.10 -11.94 -8.38
C GLU A 47 25.76 -11.81 -9.13
N ALA A 48 25.73 -12.03 -10.45
CA ALA A 48 24.49 -12.06 -11.20
C ALA A 48 23.53 -13.15 -10.69
N ALA A 49 24.04 -14.37 -10.46
CA ALA A 49 23.24 -15.47 -9.91
C ALA A 49 22.71 -15.16 -8.50
N ARG A 50 23.55 -14.57 -7.63
CA ARG A 50 23.17 -14.14 -6.27
C ARG A 50 22.08 -13.08 -6.32
N VAL A 51 22.26 -12.04 -7.14
CA VAL A 51 21.28 -10.96 -7.29
C VAL A 51 19.95 -11.54 -7.78
N VAL A 52 19.96 -12.43 -8.77
CA VAL A 52 18.75 -13.10 -9.24
C VAL A 52 18.06 -13.88 -8.11
N ALA A 53 18.82 -14.70 -7.37
CA ALA A 53 18.27 -15.52 -6.29
C ALA A 53 17.71 -14.69 -5.13
N ALA A 54 18.49 -13.74 -4.61
CA ALA A 54 18.06 -12.88 -3.50
C ALA A 54 16.85 -12.02 -3.86
N THR A 55 16.78 -11.59 -5.13
CA THR A 55 15.62 -10.85 -5.62
C THR A 55 14.39 -11.76 -5.72
N ASP A 56 14.54 -13.01 -6.18
CA ASP A 56 13.43 -13.96 -6.22
C ASP A 56 12.86 -14.22 -4.82
N ASP A 57 13.72 -14.48 -3.83
CA ASP A 57 13.31 -14.67 -2.44
C ASP A 57 12.54 -13.46 -1.89
N THR A 58 13.05 -12.25 -2.16
CA THR A 58 12.40 -11.00 -1.72
C THR A 58 11.03 -10.83 -2.38
N ARG A 59 10.91 -11.12 -3.68
CA ARG A 59 9.63 -11.06 -4.40
C ARG A 59 8.64 -12.10 -3.87
N GLN A 60 9.08 -13.31 -3.55
CA GLN A 60 8.24 -14.33 -2.93
C GLN A 60 7.71 -13.87 -1.57
N MET A 61 8.56 -13.28 -0.73
CA MET A 61 8.15 -12.73 0.57
C MET A 61 7.15 -11.58 0.43
N THR A 62 7.37 -10.67 -0.52
CA THR A 62 6.42 -9.59 -0.85
C THR A 62 5.08 -10.18 -1.33
N ALA A 63 5.11 -11.19 -2.20
CA ALA A 63 3.90 -11.84 -2.69
C ALA A 63 3.12 -12.54 -1.57
N LEU A 64 3.80 -13.23 -0.66
CA LEU A 64 3.18 -13.85 0.51
C LEU A 64 2.54 -12.80 1.43
N ALA A 65 3.20 -11.66 1.67
CA ALA A 65 2.64 -10.58 2.47
C ALA A 65 1.39 -9.97 1.82
N ILE A 66 1.41 -9.77 0.50
CA ILE A 66 0.24 -9.28 -0.26
C ILE A 66 -0.89 -10.32 -0.26
N ALA A 67 -0.57 -11.60 -0.38
CA ALA A 67 -1.55 -12.68 -0.35
C ALA A 67 -2.21 -12.81 1.03
N ASP A 68 -1.44 -12.69 2.11
CA ASP A 68 -1.94 -12.74 3.50
C ASP A 68 -2.84 -11.55 3.84
N ALA A 69 -2.55 -10.36 3.28
CA ALA A 69 -3.42 -9.20 3.41
C ALA A 69 -4.82 -9.42 2.81
N ASP A 70 -4.91 -10.28 1.78
CA ASP A 70 -6.13 -10.67 1.08
C ASP A 70 -7.07 -9.47 0.82
N ALA A 71 -6.51 -8.46 0.17
CA ALA A 71 -7.20 -7.21 -0.14
C ALA A 71 -8.07 -7.35 -1.40
N ASP A 72 -9.14 -6.56 -1.45
CA ASP A 72 -9.95 -6.36 -2.66
C ASP A 72 -9.27 -5.34 -3.58
N ILE A 73 -8.64 -4.32 -2.98
CA ILE A 73 -7.88 -3.27 -3.64
C ILE A 73 -6.53 -3.14 -2.93
N ILE A 74 -5.44 -3.14 -3.69
CA ILE A 74 -4.09 -2.91 -3.18
C ILE A 74 -3.42 -1.73 -3.87
N CYS A 75 -2.93 -0.80 -3.05
CA CYS A 75 -2.19 0.39 -3.47
C CYS A 75 -0.68 0.15 -3.30
N LEU A 76 0.05 0.18 -4.40
CA LEU A 76 1.48 -0.11 -4.44
C LEU A 76 2.31 1.17 -4.57
N GLN A 77 3.49 1.18 -3.94
CA GLN A 77 4.53 2.19 -4.16
C GLN A 77 5.81 1.57 -4.70
N GLU A 78 6.59 2.39 -5.40
CA GLU A 78 7.88 1.99 -5.99
C GLU A 78 7.73 0.90 -7.04
N VAL A 79 6.72 1.04 -7.91
CA VAL A 79 6.51 0.16 -9.04
C VAL A 79 7.28 0.71 -10.25
N ASP A 80 8.16 -0.10 -10.85
CA ASP A 80 8.99 0.37 -11.98
C ASP A 80 8.19 0.69 -13.24
N ASN A 81 7.27 -0.21 -13.62
CA ASN A 81 6.45 -0.08 -14.82
C ASN A 81 5.36 -1.17 -14.84
N MET A 82 4.41 -1.02 -15.77
CA MET A 82 3.30 -1.95 -15.94
C MET A 82 3.77 -3.38 -16.27
N ALA A 83 4.83 -3.55 -17.07
CA ALA A 83 5.31 -4.88 -17.45
C ALA A 83 5.87 -5.65 -16.24
N ALA A 84 6.66 -4.99 -15.40
CA ALA A 84 7.18 -5.56 -14.16
C ALA A 84 6.04 -5.92 -13.19
N LEU A 85 5.03 -5.06 -13.07
CA LEU A 85 3.85 -5.31 -12.24
C LEU A 85 3.04 -6.52 -12.73
N GLN A 86 2.81 -6.63 -14.03
CA GLN A 86 2.12 -7.77 -14.64
C GLN A 86 2.90 -9.07 -14.46
N ALA A 87 4.22 -9.03 -14.66
CA ALA A 87 5.08 -10.19 -14.44
C ALA A 87 5.07 -10.64 -12.98
N PHE A 88 5.12 -9.69 -12.03
CA PHE A 88 5.04 -9.98 -10.61
C PHE A 88 3.69 -10.60 -10.22
N GLU A 89 2.58 -10.01 -10.67
CA GLU A 89 1.25 -10.52 -10.37
C GLU A 89 1.04 -11.92 -10.96
N TYR A 90 1.40 -12.14 -12.22
CA TYR A 90 1.25 -13.44 -12.87
C TYR A 90 2.18 -14.51 -12.26
N GLY A 91 3.45 -14.16 -12.01
CA GLY A 91 4.47 -15.10 -11.56
C GLY A 91 4.32 -15.49 -10.09
N TYR A 92 3.93 -14.55 -9.22
CA TYR A 92 3.93 -14.77 -7.78
C TYR A 92 2.53 -14.73 -7.15
N LEU A 93 1.65 -13.81 -7.55
CA LEU A 93 0.36 -13.63 -6.88
C LEU A 93 -0.78 -14.51 -7.43
N TYR A 94 -0.85 -14.68 -8.76
CA TYR A 94 -2.00 -15.31 -9.43
C TYR A 94 -2.33 -16.68 -8.85
N ARG A 95 -1.30 -17.51 -8.59
CA ARG A 95 -1.46 -18.85 -8.03
C ARG A 95 -1.85 -18.85 -6.55
N MET A 96 -1.39 -17.86 -5.78
CA MET A 96 -1.67 -17.76 -4.33
C MET A 96 -3.07 -17.19 -4.07
N VAL A 97 -3.52 -16.27 -4.93
CA VAL A 97 -4.72 -15.46 -4.74
C VAL A 97 -5.94 -16.03 -5.51
N GLY A 98 -5.72 -17.07 -6.32
CA GLY A 98 -6.75 -17.85 -7.05
C GLY A 98 -7.31 -17.14 -8.28
N ASN A 99 -7.94 -15.99 -8.09
CA ASN A 99 -8.51 -15.18 -9.18
C ASN A 99 -7.59 -14.04 -9.63
N GLY A 100 -6.51 -13.77 -8.88
CA GLY A 100 -5.56 -12.69 -9.13
C GLY A 100 -6.16 -11.29 -8.98
N TYR A 101 -5.35 -10.28 -9.26
CA TYR A 101 -5.81 -8.89 -9.38
C TYR A 101 -5.93 -8.52 -10.85
N ARG A 102 -7.17 -8.51 -11.35
CA ARG A 102 -7.47 -8.41 -12.80
C ARG A 102 -7.32 -7.00 -13.33
N GLN A 103 -7.72 -5.99 -12.55
CA GLN A 103 -7.61 -4.59 -12.96
C GLN A 103 -6.34 -4.01 -12.36
N LYS A 104 -5.52 -3.39 -13.21
CA LYS A 104 -4.20 -2.84 -12.85
C LYS A 104 -4.07 -1.45 -13.46
N TYR A 105 -3.72 -0.47 -12.64
CA TYR A 105 -3.57 0.92 -13.05
C TYR A 105 -2.24 1.46 -12.55
N LEU A 106 -1.49 2.06 -13.47
CA LEU A 106 -0.24 2.75 -13.20
C LEU A 106 -0.20 3.92 -14.17
N ILE A 107 0.03 5.12 -13.64
CA ILE A 107 0.30 6.32 -14.42
C ILE A 107 1.70 6.78 -14.04
N GLU A 108 2.52 7.11 -15.04
CA GLU A 108 3.87 7.62 -14.81
C GLU A 108 3.80 8.94 -14.05
N GLY A 109 4.43 8.97 -12.89
CA GLY A 109 4.54 10.14 -12.04
C GLY A 109 5.73 11.01 -12.46
N ASN A 110 6.16 11.88 -11.54
CA ASN A 110 7.27 12.78 -11.75
C ASN A 110 8.54 12.40 -10.95
N ASP A 111 8.63 11.16 -10.46
CA ASP A 111 9.84 10.66 -9.81
C ASP A 111 10.93 10.45 -10.88
N SER A 112 12.06 11.13 -10.74
CA SER A 112 13.19 11.04 -11.69
C SER A 112 13.79 9.63 -11.79
N ARG A 113 13.48 8.74 -10.83
CA ARG A 113 13.93 7.34 -10.83
C ARG A 113 13.05 6.44 -11.71
N GLY A 114 11.89 6.91 -12.15
CA GLY A 114 10.89 6.12 -12.88
C GLY A 114 10.23 5.07 -12.00
N ILE A 115 9.87 5.47 -10.77
CA ILE A 115 9.22 4.58 -9.81
C ILE A 115 7.91 5.22 -9.36
N ASP A 116 6.82 4.53 -9.64
CA ASP A 116 5.48 5.11 -9.60
C ASP A 116 4.62 4.46 -8.52
N VAL A 117 3.41 5.01 -8.37
CA VAL A 117 2.34 4.36 -7.61
C VAL A 117 1.48 3.55 -8.56
N ALA A 118 0.95 2.44 -8.06
CA ALA A 118 0.03 1.62 -8.82
C ALA A 118 -1.15 1.17 -7.95
N VAL A 119 -2.25 0.80 -8.60
CA VAL A 119 -3.39 0.15 -7.95
C VAL A 119 -3.67 -1.15 -8.67
N MET A 120 -3.79 -2.24 -7.91
CA MET A 120 -4.36 -3.49 -8.41
C MET A 120 -5.65 -3.79 -7.66
N MET A 121 -6.67 -4.28 -8.35
CA MET A 121 -7.96 -4.60 -7.75
C MET A 121 -8.57 -5.86 -8.36
N ARG A 122 -9.39 -6.54 -7.56
CA ARG A 122 -10.25 -7.63 -8.01
C ARG A 122 -11.42 -7.07 -8.84
N GLU A 123 -12.12 -7.93 -9.56
CA GLU A 123 -13.37 -7.54 -10.25
C GLU A 123 -14.53 -7.39 -9.26
N GLU A 124 -14.50 -8.21 -8.20
CA GLU A 124 -15.50 -8.22 -7.15
C GLU A 124 -14.81 -8.26 -5.79
N THR A 125 -15.43 -7.62 -4.81
CA THR A 125 -15.08 -7.80 -3.40
C THR A 125 -15.31 -9.23 -2.96
N ARG A 126 -14.74 -9.61 -1.82
CA ARG A 126 -15.00 -10.91 -1.17
C ARG A 126 -16.48 -11.24 -0.96
N ASP A 127 -17.32 -10.23 -0.78
CA ASP A 127 -18.77 -10.39 -0.59
C ASP A 127 -19.56 -10.40 -1.93
N GLY A 128 -18.87 -10.48 -3.08
CA GLY A 128 -19.47 -10.55 -4.41
C GLY A 128 -19.97 -9.20 -4.95
N GLN A 129 -19.56 -8.08 -4.36
CA GLN A 129 -19.91 -6.75 -4.89
C GLN A 129 -18.93 -6.32 -5.99
N PRO A 130 -19.41 -5.87 -7.16
CA PRO A 130 -18.53 -5.43 -8.25
C PRO A 130 -17.72 -4.21 -7.85
N ILE A 131 -16.46 -4.17 -8.28
CA ILE A 131 -15.54 -3.04 -8.16
C ILE A 131 -15.35 -2.45 -9.55
N VAL A 132 -15.88 -1.25 -9.77
CA VAL A 132 -15.85 -0.58 -11.07
C VAL A 132 -15.05 0.70 -10.96
N LEU A 133 -14.03 0.87 -11.81
CA LEU A 133 -13.36 2.15 -12.01
C LEU A 133 -14.17 3.02 -12.97
N ASN A 134 -14.52 4.24 -12.54
CA ASN A 134 -15.21 5.21 -13.36
C ASN A 134 -14.25 6.23 -13.97
N ASP A 135 -13.29 6.71 -13.17
CA ASP A 135 -12.34 7.73 -13.60
C ASP A 135 -11.02 7.60 -12.82
N ILE A 136 -9.93 8.01 -13.47
CA ILE A 136 -8.59 7.99 -12.89
C ILE A 136 -7.83 9.25 -13.30
N LYS A 137 -7.20 9.88 -12.32
CA LYS A 137 -6.48 11.14 -12.50
C LYS A 137 -5.15 11.11 -11.77
N SER A 138 -4.08 11.45 -12.49
CA SER A 138 -2.78 11.72 -11.88
C SER A 138 -2.67 13.21 -11.56
N HIS A 139 -2.09 13.52 -10.41
CA HIS A 139 -1.78 14.89 -10.00
C HIS A 139 -0.27 15.18 -10.05
N ALA A 140 0.54 14.30 -10.65
CA ALA A 140 2.00 14.42 -10.71
C ALA A 140 2.49 15.74 -11.31
N MET A 141 1.70 16.39 -12.17
CA MET A 141 2.09 17.64 -12.83
C MET A 141 1.59 18.90 -12.13
N VAL A 142 0.80 18.77 -11.07
CA VAL A 142 0.20 19.92 -10.38
C VAL A 142 1.26 20.75 -9.65
N THR A 143 1.23 22.05 -9.83
CA THR A 143 2.14 23.04 -9.23
C THR A 143 1.53 23.75 -8.03
N TYR A 144 2.35 24.51 -7.28
CA TYR A 144 1.83 25.37 -6.22
C TYR A 144 0.88 26.46 -6.75
N SER A 145 1.08 26.96 -7.98
CA SER A 145 0.17 27.92 -8.63
C SER A 145 -1.22 27.34 -8.86
N ASP A 146 -1.31 26.09 -9.33
CA ASP A 146 -2.59 25.44 -9.67
C ASP A 146 -3.57 25.40 -8.48
N PHE A 147 -3.06 25.28 -7.26
CA PHE A 147 -3.85 25.24 -6.03
C PHE A 147 -3.75 26.51 -5.18
N GLY A 148 -3.02 27.53 -5.62
CA GLY A 148 -2.82 28.76 -4.86
C GLY A 148 -2.13 28.51 -3.50
N LEU A 149 -1.23 27.53 -3.43
CA LEU A 149 -0.58 27.11 -2.19
C LEU A 149 0.79 27.79 -1.95
N PHE A 150 1.30 28.54 -2.92
CA PHE A 150 2.59 29.22 -2.78
C PHE A 150 2.52 30.37 -1.76
N ASN A 151 3.48 30.43 -0.85
CA ASN A 151 3.55 31.44 0.21
C ASN A 151 5.01 31.81 0.55
N ASP A 152 5.18 32.82 1.40
CA ASP A 152 6.51 33.33 1.79
C ASP A 152 7.36 32.25 2.49
N GLU A 153 6.76 31.36 3.29
CA GLU A 153 7.47 30.26 3.95
C GLU A 153 8.07 29.28 2.93
N LEU A 154 7.35 28.97 1.85
CA LEU A 154 7.84 28.12 0.77
C LEU A 154 8.93 28.84 -0.04
N ALA A 155 8.80 30.14 -0.26
CA ALA A 155 9.83 30.94 -0.92
C ALA A 155 11.13 30.96 -0.11
N GLU A 156 11.06 31.10 1.23
CA GLU A 156 12.22 31.02 2.13
C GLU A 156 12.91 29.65 2.11
N LEU A 157 12.14 28.58 1.87
CA LEU A 157 12.65 27.22 1.68
C LEU A 157 13.25 26.98 0.29
N GLY A 158 13.24 27.98 -0.58
CA GLY A 158 13.79 27.93 -1.94
C GLY A 158 12.87 27.27 -2.96
N HIS A 159 11.58 27.20 -2.69
CA HIS A 159 10.59 26.73 -3.66
C HIS A 159 10.14 27.86 -4.60
N HIS A 160 9.73 27.47 -5.81
CA HIS A 160 9.13 28.37 -6.79
C HIS A 160 7.64 28.07 -6.99
N VAL A 161 6.88 29.07 -7.46
CA VAL A 161 5.43 28.95 -7.68
C VAL A 161 5.07 27.85 -8.70
N GLU A 162 5.93 27.63 -9.69
CA GLU A 162 5.78 26.58 -10.71
C GLU A 162 6.40 25.23 -10.29
N ASP A 163 6.92 25.12 -9.07
CA ASP A 163 7.37 23.83 -8.56
C ASP A 163 6.17 22.90 -8.40
N LYS A 164 6.37 21.65 -8.81
CA LYS A 164 5.38 20.57 -8.65
C LYS A 164 5.23 20.23 -7.16
N ILE A 165 3.98 20.10 -6.70
CA ILE A 165 3.65 19.82 -5.30
C ILE A 165 4.08 18.39 -4.94
N PHE A 166 3.72 17.44 -5.78
CA PHE A 166 4.08 16.04 -5.57
C PHE A 166 5.46 15.79 -6.17
N LYS A 167 6.30 15.01 -5.46
CA LYS A 167 7.63 14.59 -5.97
C LYS A 167 7.60 13.20 -6.63
N ARG A 168 6.42 12.56 -6.65
CA ARG A 168 6.15 11.30 -7.31
C ARG A 168 4.79 11.39 -8.00
N ASP A 169 3.74 10.99 -7.30
CA ASP A 169 2.37 11.18 -7.75
C ASP A 169 1.41 11.21 -6.55
N CYS A 170 0.23 11.76 -6.80
CA CYS A 170 -1.01 11.51 -6.08
C CYS A 170 -2.02 11.01 -7.12
N LEU A 171 -2.26 9.70 -7.14
CA LEU A 171 -3.18 9.06 -8.07
C LEU A 171 -4.58 9.02 -7.44
N GLU A 172 -5.54 9.68 -8.09
CA GLU A 172 -6.94 9.74 -7.71
C GLU A 172 -7.73 8.74 -8.54
N LEU A 173 -8.51 7.88 -7.89
CA LEU A 173 -9.41 6.92 -8.52
C LEU A 173 -10.82 7.13 -7.99
N HIS A 174 -11.77 7.29 -8.91
CA HIS A 174 -13.20 7.28 -8.59
C HIS A 174 -13.78 5.92 -8.93
N LEU A 175 -14.19 5.19 -7.90
CA LEU A 175 -14.71 3.83 -7.97
C LEU A 175 -16.20 3.79 -7.62
N HIS A 176 -16.91 2.78 -8.13
CA HIS A 176 -18.16 2.29 -7.54
C HIS A 176 -17.95 0.87 -7.04
N ILE A 177 -18.29 0.64 -5.78
CA ILE A 177 -18.18 -0.67 -5.13
C ILE A 177 -19.59 -1.07 -4.73
N GLY A 178 -20.16 -2.11 -5.34
CA GLY A 178 -21.57 -2.46 -5.12
C GLY A 178 -22.55 -1.31 -5.39
N GLY A 179 -22.21 -0.42 -6.33
CA GLY A 179 -22.98 0.79 -6.64
C GLY A 179 -22.77 1.98 -5.69
N VAL A 180 -21.95 1.84 -4.64
CA VAL A 180 -21.61 2.93 -3.72
C VAL A 180 -20.37 3.67 -4.24
N PRO A 181 -20.41 5.01 -4.40
CA PRO A 181 -19.25 5.78 -4.83
C PRO A 181 -18.15 5.76 -3.77
N PHE A 182 -16.91 5.55 -4.20
CA PHE A 182 -15.72 5.49 -3.36
C PHE A 182 -14.56 6.19 -4.06
N SER A 183 -13.95 7.19 -3.42
CA SER A 183 -12.79 7.91 -3.96
C SER A 183 -11.53 7.51 -3.22
N LEU A 184 -10.50 7.15 -3.97
CA LEU A 184 -9.23 6.65 -3.46
C LEU A 184 -8.10 7.56 -3.93
N TYR A 185 -7.30 8.07 -3.00
CA TYR A 185 -6.09 8.84 -3.29
C TYR A 185 -4.87 8.02 -2.86
N VAL A 186 -4.00 7.70 -3.81
CA VAL A 186 -2.76 6.96 -3.59
C VAL A 186 -1.58 7.91 -3.75
N ILE A 187 -0.90 8.18 -2.65
CA ILE A 187 0.20 9.14 -2.61
C ILE A 187 1.49 8.49 -2.11
N HIS A 188 2.62 8.83 -2.73
CA HIS A 188 3.94 8.40 -2.24
C HIS A 188 4.79 9.62 -1.84
N LEU A 189 4.66 10.01 -0.58
CA LEU A 189 5.39 11.14 0.01
C LEU A 189 6.90 10.86 0.15
N LYS A 190 7.71 11.91 0.01
CA LYS A 190 9.17 11.81 0.20
C LYS A 190 9.49 11.39 1.63
N SER A 191 10.48 10.52 1.80
CA SER A 191 10.98 10.16 3.13
C SER A 191 11.66 11.36 3.78
N MET A 192 11.56 11.44 5.11
CA MET A 192 12.32 12.42 5.89
C MET A 192 13.80 12.06 5.81
N GLY A 193 14.60 12.93 5.20
CA GLY A 193 16.06 12.80 5.25
C GLY A 193 16.58 12.94 6.69
N PRO A 194 17.83 12.54 6.97
CA PRO A 194 18.41 12.76 8.30
C PRO A 194 18.30 14.24 8.66
N PRO A 195 18.00 14.57 9.93
CA PRO A 195 17.93 15.96 10.36
C PRO A 195 19.25 16.63 10.00
N ARG A 196 19.18 17.72 9.22
CA ARG A 196 20.33 18.57 8.94
C ARG A 196 20.91 18.98 10.31
N ARG A 197 22.20 18.70 10.54
CA ARG A 197 22.87 18.94 11.82
C ARG A 197 22.90 20.42 12.23
N ASP A 198 22.60 21.33 11.31
CA ASP A 198 22.74 22.76 11.51
C ASP A 198 21.44 23.50 11.20
N ALA A 199 20.50 23.47 12.15
CA ALA A 199 19.43 24.45 12.23
C ALA A 199 19.03 24.60 13.70
N GLY A 200 19.79 25.40 14.44
CA GLY A 200 19.39 25.89 15.74
C GLY A 200 18.19 26.83 15.61
N ARG A 201 16.99 26.27 15.51
CA ARG A 201 15.74 26.88 15.96
C ARG A 201 14.67 25.80 16.03
N SER A 202 14.22 25.59 17.25
CA SER A 202 13.17 24.67 17.67
C SER A 202 11.88 24.86 16.88
N SER A 203 11.68 24.06 15.84
CA SER A 203 10.34 23.72 15.37
C SER A 203 9.88 22.48 16.14
N HIS A 204 8.98 22.70 17.09
CA HIS A 204 8.20 21.64 17.74
C HIS A 204 7.30 20.96 16.71
N HIS A 205 7.88 20.14 15.83
CA HIS A 205 7.12 19.14 15.12
C HIS A 205 6.72 18.09 16.15
N ARG A 206 5.43 18.09 16.52
CA ARG A 206 4.82 17.01 17.29
C ARG A 206 5.22 15.70 16.61
N ARG A 207 6.07 14.93 17.29
CA ARG A 207 6.39 13.55 16.95
C ARG A 207 5.07 12.76 16.98
N SER A 208 4.44 12.55 15.84
CA SER A 208 3.59 11.37 15.65
C SER A 208 4.53 10.20 15.50
N VAL A 209 4.85 9.56 16.63
CA VAL A 209 5.48 8.24 16.66
C VAL A 209 4.46 7.28 16.04
N TRP A 210 4.52 7.09 14.72
CA TRP A 210 3.88 5.97 14.08
C TRP A 210 4.71 4.74 14.42
N ARG A 211 4.31 4.04 15.49
CA ARG A 211 4.71 2.64 15.69
C ARG A 211 4.24 1.88 14.45
N ARG A 212 5.16 1.13 13.82
CA ARG A 212 4.82 0.05 12.90
C ARG A 212 3.92 -0.92 13.67
N SER A 213 2.61 -0.81 13.44
CA SER A 213 1.62 -1.78 13.85
C SER A 213 1.00 -2.31 12.57
N TYR A 214 1.34 -3.55 12.21
CA TYR A 214 0.50 -4.34 11.32
C TYR A 214 -0.83 -4.53 12.05
N GLY A 215 -1.84 -3.77 11.64
CA GLY A 215 -3.16 -3.77 12.24
C GLY A 215 -4.20 -3.69 11.13
N VAL A 216 -4.95 -4.77 10.95
CA VAL A 216 -6.20 -4.76 10.20
C VAL A 216 -7.21 -4.01 11.06
N GLU A 217 -7.47 -2.74 10.74
CA GLU A 217 -8.56 -2.00 11.39
C GLU A 217 -9.88 -2.34 10.69
N GLU A 218 -10.71 -3.13 11.36
CA GLU A 218 -12.10 -3.38 10.98
C GLU A 218 -12.90 -2.08 11.16
N PHE A 219 -13.23 -1.41 10.05
CA PHE A 219 -14.00 -0.17 10.08
C PHE A 219 -15.47 -0.47 10.41
N ARG A 220 -15.87 -0.29 11.67
CA ARG A 220 -17.27 -0.35 12.09
C ARG A 220 -17.93 1.03 12.04
N ASP A 221 -18.91 1.11 11.14
CA ASP A 221 -20.02 2.08 11.00
C ASP A 221 -20.09 3.19 12.08
N LEU A 222 -19.58 4.38 11.75
CA LEU A 222 -19.82 5.62 12.51
C LEU A 222 -21.10 6.30 11.99
N ARG A 223 -22.26 5.70 12.26
CA ARG A 223 -23.52 6.46 12.26
C ARG A 223 -23.61 7.33 13.52
N ARG A 224 -23.02 8.52 13.47
CA ARG A 224 -23.41 9.62 14.36
C ARG A 224 -24.58 10.38 13.74
N HIS A 225 -25.78 10.07 14.20
CA HIS A 225 -26.90 11.00 14.09
C HIS A 225 -26.57 12.27 14.90
N GLU A 226 -26.45 13.40 14.21
CA GLU A 226 -26.57 14.72 14.85
C GLU A 226 -27.97 14.84 15.46
N ARG A 227 -28.04 14.87 16.79
CA ARG A 227 -29.25 15.28 17.52
C ARG A 227 -29.21 16.78 17.70
N LEU A 228 -30.19 17.47 17.13
CA LEU A 228 -30.52 18.85 17.46
C LEU A 228 -30.92 18.98 18.95
N PRO A 229 -30.56 20.07 19.65
CA PRO A 229 -30.86 20.23 21.07
C PRO A 229 -32.29 20.76 21.28
N GLY A 230 -33.08 20.04 22.08
CA GLY A 230 -34.31 20.55 22.68
C GLY A 230 -35.46 19.57 22.71
N MET A 231 -35.58 18.78 23.80
CA MET A 231 -36.84 18.48 24.52
C MET A 231 -36.63 17.39 25.58
N ASP A 232 -37.52 17.43 26.56
CA ASP A 232 -37.35 17.01 27.95
C ASP A 232 -37.15 15.53 28.28
N ARG A 233 -36.66 15.35 29.52
CA ARG A 233 -36.46 14.13 30.29
C ARG A 233 -37.64 13.16 30.21
N CYS A 234 -37.35 11.85 30.14
CA CYS A 234 -38.11 10.87 30.90
C CYS A 234 -37.27 9.63 31.23
N HIS A 235 -37.19 9.33 32.53
CA HIS A 235 -36.58 8.14 33.12
C HIS A 235 -37.27 6.84 32.64
N ARG A 236 -36.50 5.74 32.50
CA ARG A 236 -36.77 4.46 33.18
C ARG A 236 -35.70 3.38 32.88
N HIS A 237 -35.17 2.85 34.00
CA HIS A 237 -34.73 1.49 34.33
C HIS A 237 -33.99 0.58 33.33
N ALA A 238 -32.76 0.22 33.73
CA ALA A 238 -32.11 -1.07 33.48
C ALA A 238 -32.84 -2.20 34.25
N PRO A 239 -32.60 -3.50 33.92
CA PRO A 239 -31.54 -4.20 34.65
C PRO A 239 -30.75 -5.32 33.90
N HIS A 240 -29.53 -5.55 34.40
CA HIS A 240 -28.80 -6.83 34.63
C HIS A 240 -28.58 -7.85 33.47
N ARG A 241 -27.32 -8.05 33.04
CA ARG A 241 -26.35 -9.10 33.47
C ARG A 241 -26.88 -10.54 33.36
N LEU A 242 -26.27 -11.34 32.47
CA LEU A 242 -25.60 -12.60 32.85
C LEU A 242 -24.78 -13.19 31.69
N SER A 243 -23.50 -13.36 31.99
CA SER A 243 -22.54 -14.25 31.33
C SER A 243 -22.97 -15.72 31.42
N LEU A 244 -22.64 -16.53 30.41
CA LEU A 244 -21.87 -17.78 30.57
C LEU A 244 -21.62 -18.48 29.22
N ARG A 245 -20.43 -19.07 29.13
CA ARG A 245 -19.90 -19.87 28.04
C ARG A 245 -20.48 -21.29 28.03
N ALA A 246 -20.31 -21.93 26.87
CA ALA A 246 -19.97 -23.35 26.64
C ALA A 246 -21.08 -24.33 26.25
N ALA A 247 -20.77 -25.07 25.17
CA ALA A 247 -21.21 -26.42 24.73
C ALA A 247 -21.53 -26.35 23.22
N GLU A 248 -20.59 -26.52 22.30
CA GLU A 248 -20.00 -27.80 21.84
C GLU A 248 -20.99 -28.98 21.71
N ARG A 249 -21.20 -29.35 20.44
CA ARG A 249 -21.54 -30.67 19.86
C ARG A 249 -22.98 -31.19 19.96
N GLY A 250 -23.45 -31.69 18.82
CA GLY A 250 -24.39 -32.82 18.77
C GLY A 250 -25.62 -32.57 17.93
N GLU A 251 -25.51 -32.92 16.65
CA GLU A 251 -26.49 -33.66 15.85
C GLU A 251 -27.98 -33.63 16.29
N GLY A 252 -28.84 -33.14 15.40
CA GLY A 252 -30.28 -33.30 15.51
C GLY A 252 -30.97 -32.96 14.20
N GLN A 253 -31.12 -33.96 13.33
CA GLN A 253 -32.03 -33.93 12.19
C GLN A 253 -33.45 -33.55 12.65
N CYS A 254 -34.11 -32.62 11.94
CA CYS A 254 -35.57 -32.60 11.88
C CYS A 254 -36.02 -32.20 10.48
N ALA A 255 -36.69 -33.15 9.83
CA ALA A 255 -37.26 -33.03 8.52
C ALA A 255 -38.62 -32.32 8.56
N ARG A 256 -38.96 -31.68 7.44
CA ARG A 256 -40.33 -31.40 6.92
C ARG A 256 -41.30 -30.65 7.82
N CYS A 257 -41.68 -29.45 7.38
CA CYS A 257 -43.10 -29.08 7.25
C CYS A 257 -43.32 -28.32 5.94
N LEU A 258 -44.15 -28.92 5.09
CA LEU A 258 -44.68 -28.36 3.85
C LEU A 258 -45.52 -27.11 4.12
N GLN A 259 -45.51 -26.23 3.11
CA GLN A 259 -46.47 -25.17 2.84
C GLN A 259 -47.92 -25.71 2.76
N PRO A 260 -48.91 -24.82 2.79
CA PRO A 260 -49.37 -24.19 1.54
C PRO A 260 -49.12 -22.69 1.46
#